data_AF-A0A819HWQ6-F1
#
_entry.id   AF-A0A819HWQ6-F1
#
_cell.length_a   1.000
_cell.length_b   1.000
_cell.length_c   1.000
_cell.angle_alpha   90.00
_cell.angle_beta   90.00
_cell.angle_gamma   90.00
#
_symmetry.space_group_name_H-M   'P 1'
#
loop_
_entity.id
_entity.type
_entity.pdbx_description
1 polymer ?
#
loop_
_entity_poly.entity_id
_entity_poly.type
_entity_poly.pdbx_seq_one_letter_code
_entity_poly.pdbx_strand_id
1 'polypeptide(L)'
;MIVVCSTSSILCNAIISAAGSQVKHIFDQQSSNGTLTFETSGGNLSCMQIAFRPWTCDKYQPQNLKQSIDTFISSVITYALRHNITTLG
;
A
#
# COMPACT_ATOMS: atom_id res chain seq x y z
N MET A 1 -11.23 2.42 -1.13
CA MET A 1 -9.85 1.98 -1.47
C MET A 1 -9.17 1.53 -0.20
N ILE A 2 -8.37 0.47 -0.23
CA ILE A 2 -7.53 0.06 0.91
C ILE A 2 -6.09 0.51 0.66
N VAL A 3 -5.44 1.11 1.66
CA VAL A 3 -4.01 1.45 1.58
C VAL A 3 -3.20 0.46 2.42
N VAL A 4 -2.24 -0.19 1.78
CA VAL A 4 -1.37 -1.18 2.42
C VAL A 4 0.04 -0.63 2.57
N CYS A 5 0.55 -0.73 3.79
CA CYS A 5 1.91 -0.33 4.13
C CYS A 5 2.89 -1.48 3.83
N SER A 6 3.93 -1.20 3.04
CA SER A 6 4.89 -2.24 2.64
C SER A 6 5.80 -2.76 3.76
N THR A 7 5.96 -2.01 4.85
CA THR A 7 6.80 -2.38 6.00
C THR A 7 6.11 -3.31 7.00
N SER A 8 4.79 -3.45 6.92
CA SER A 8 4.06 -4.44 7.70
C SER A 8 3.78 -5.67 6.84
N SER A 9 4.74 -6.60 6.83
CA SER A 9 4.58 -7.88 6.12
C SER A 9 3.34 -8.64 6.58
N ILE A 10 2.96 -8.49 7.85
CA ILE A 10 1.74 -9.09 8.42
C ILE A 10 0.49 -8.52 7.75
N LEU A 11 0.36 -7.19 7.68
CA LEU A 11 -0.80 -6.55 7.07
C LEU A 11 -0.85 -6.82 5.56
N CYS A 12 0.30 -6.72 4.88
CA CYS A 12 0.43 -7.09 3.47
C CYS A 12 -0.08 -8.51 3.22
N ASN A 13 0.45 -9.50 3.94
CA ASN A 13 0.10 -10.90 3.73
C ASN A 13 -1.37 -11.18 4.01
N ALA A 14 -1.95 -10.55 5.04
CA ALA A 14 -3.38 -10.68 5.34
C ALA A 14 -4.25 -10.14 4.19
N ILE A 15 -3.94 -8.94 3.69
CA ILE A 15 -4.69 -8.29 2.61
C ILE A 15 -4.52 -9.06 1.30
N ILE A 16 -3.29 -9.48 0.96
CA ILE A 16 -3.01 -10.27 -0.25
C ILE A 16 -3.77 -11.60 -0.19
N SER A 17 -3.74 -12.28 0.96
CA SER A 17 -4.44 -13.55 1.14
C SER A 17 -5.95 -13.38 1.01
N ALA A 18 -6.51 -12.29 1.55
CA ALA A 18 -7.94 -12.02 1.45
C ALA A 18 -8.37 -11.54 0.04
N ALA A 19 -7.52 -10.79 -0.66
CA ALA A 19 -7.78 -10.28 -2.00
C ALA A 19 -7.69 -11.36 -3.09
N GLY A 20 -6.96 -12.45 -2.86
CA GLY A 20 -6.92 -13.62 -3.72
C GLY A 20 -5.68 -13.71 -4.64
N SER A 21 -5.63 -14.78 -5.43
CA SER A 21 -4.43 -15.20 -6.17
C SER A 21 -3.95 -14.20 -7.23
N GLN A 22 -4.87 -13.48 -7.88
CA GLN A 22 -4.50 -12.44 -8.85
C GLN A 22 -3.73 -11.29 -8.19
N VAL A 23 -4.23 -10.79 -7.05
CA VAL A 23 -3.56 -9.73 -6.29
C VAL A 23 -2.22 -10.22 -5.75
N LYS A 24 -2.15 -11.48 -5.28
CA LYS A 24 -0.90 -12.11 -4.86
C LYS A 24 0.13 -12.14 -5.99
N HIS A 25 -0.25 -12.57 -7.18
CA HIS A 25 0.66 -12.64 -8.31
C HIS A 25 1.21 -11.26 -8.69
N ILE A 26 0.36 -10.23 -8.71
CA ILE A 26 0.78 -8.85 -8.97
C ILE A 26 1.74 -8.37 -7.88
N PHE A 27 1.43 -8.65 -6.61
CA PHE A 27 2.31 -8.29 -5.49
C PHE A 27 3.67 -8.95 -5.61
N ASP A 28 3.72 -10.25 -5.87
CA ASP A 28 4.97 -11.01 -5.99
C ASP A 28 5.84 -10.45 -7.13
N GLN A 29 5.23 -10.13 -8.29
CA GLN A 29 5.93 -9.53 -9.44
C GLN A 29 6.48 -8.13 -9.14
N GLN A 30 5.71 -7.27 -8.46
CA GLN A 30 6.16 -5.92 -8.14
C GLN A 30 7.23 -5.95 -7.04
N SER A 31 7.05 -6.81 -6.04
CA SER A 31 8.02 -7.03 -4.98
C SER A 31 9.33 -7.59 -5.51
N SER A 32 9.32 -8.53 -6.46
CA SER A 32 10.54 -9.05 -7.09
C SER A 32 11.30 -7.99 -7.89
N ASN A 33 10.58 -7.01 -8.42
CA ASN A 33 11.16 -5.88 -9.15
C ASN A 33 11.64 -4.74 -8.23
N GLY A 34 11.54 -4.90 -6.91
CA GLY A 34 11.88 -3.86 -5.93
C GLY A 34 10.87 -2.70 -5.87
N THR A 35 9.73 -2.81 -6.57
CA THR A 35 8.70 -1.78 -6.60
C THR A 35 7.63 -2.09 -5.56
N LEU A 36 7.64 -1.34 -4.46
CA LEU A 36 6.59 -1.43 -3.41
C LEU A 36 5.55 -0.32 -3.50
N THR A 37 5.66 0.53 -4.52
CA THR A 37 4.71 1.61 -4.84
C THR A 37 3.93 1.22 -6.08
N PHE A 38 2.80 0.55 -5.90
CA PHE A 38 1.94 0.16 -7.02
C PHE A 38 0.48 0.03 -6.57
N GLU A 39 -0.41 -0.13 -7.53
CA GLU A 39 -1.84 -0.31 -7.31
C GLU A 39 -2.33 -1.54 -8.03
N THR A 40 -3.41 -2.11 -7.50
CA THR A 40 -4.10 -3.24 -8.12
C THR A 40 -5.57 -3.22 -7.74
N SER A 41 -6.39 -4.02 -8.43
CA SER A 41 -7.81 -4.17 -8.09
C SER A 41 -7.98 -4.74 -6.68
N GLY A 42 -9.19 -4.57 -6.13
CA GLY A 42 -9.56 -5.18 -4.85
C GLY A 42 -9.52 -6.71 -4.80
N GLY A 43 -9.53 -7.36 -5.96
CA GLY A 43 -9.73 -8.80 -6.06
C GLY A 43 -11.04 -9.21 -5.38
N ASN A 44 -10.95 -10.10 -4.40
CA ASN A 44 -12.08 -10.60 -3.61
C ASN A 44 -12.52 -9.67 -2.47
N LEU A 45 -11.79 -8.56 -2.22
CA LEU A 45 -12.17 -7.60 -1.19
C LEU A 45 -13.33 -6.71 -1.67
N SER A 46 -14.11 -6.18 -0.73
CA SER A 46 -15.19 -5.21 -1.03
C SER A 46 -14.69 -3.85 -1.50
N CYS A 47 -13.38 -3.59 -1.40
CA CYS A 47 -12.78 -2.37 -1.90
C CYS A 47 -12.61 -2.40 -3.43
N MET A 48 -12.77 -1.26 -4.09
CA MET A 48 -12.52 -1.18 -5.54
C MET A 48 -11.04 -1.37 -5.91
N GLN A 49 -10.14 -0.94 -5.03
CA GLN A 49 -8.71 -0.88 -5.32
C GLN A 49 -7.87 -0.98 -4.05
N ILE A 50 -6.67 -1.53 -4.21
CA ILE A 50 -5.62 -1.65 -3.19
C ILE A 50 -4.41 -0.86 -3.67
N ALA A 51 -3.90 0.05 -2.82
CA ALA A 51 -2.68 0.79 -3.09
C ALA A 51 -1.58 0.34 -2.10
N PHE A 52 -0.50 -0.22 -2.64
CA PHE A 52 0.69 -0.54 -1.87
C PHE A 52 1.63 0.67 -1.87
N ARG A 53 2.01 1.11 -0.68
CA ARG A 53 2.90 2.27 -0.49
C ARG A 53 3.93 1.97 0.61
N PRO A 54 5.22 2.26 0.37
CA PRO A 54 6.24 2.10 1.39
C PRO A 54 6.23 3.26 2.38
N TRP A 55 6.58 2.94 3.63
CA TRP A 55 7.04 3.91 4.61
C TRP A 55 8.07 3.23 5.51
N THR A 56 9.09 3.93 5.95
CA THR A 56 10.17 3.41 6.77
C THR A 56 9.88 3.65 8.24
N CYS A 57 9.97 2.58 9.04
CA CYS A 57 9.94 2.66 10.49
C CYS A 57 11.37 2.51 11.03
N ASP A 58 12.20 3.54 10.86
CA ASP A 58 13.54 3.54 11.45
C ASP A 58 13.49 4.07 12.87
N LYS A 59 13.58 3.16 13.84
CA LYS A 59 13.57 3.47 15.27
C LYS A 59 14.81 4.25 15.71
N TYR A 60 15.88 4.23 14.92
CA TYR A 60 17.15 4.90 15.24
C TYR A 60 17.28 6.27 14.58
N GLN A 61 16.40 6.61 13.64
CA GLN A 61 16.38 7.91 12.96
C GLN A 61 14.95 8.49 12.91
N PRO A 62 14.44 9.05 14.02
CA PRO A 62 13.06 9.53 14.13
C PRO A 62 12.72 10.69 13.16
N GLN A 63 13.71 11.42 12.66
CA GLN A 63 13.49 12.43 11.61
C GLN A 63 13.10 11.79 10.27
N ASN A 64 13.71 10.65 9.93
CA ASN A 64 13.37 9.87 8.74
C ASN A 64 12.00 9.23 8.87
N LEU A 65 11.60 8.85 10.09
CA LEU A 65 10.27 8.33 10.38
C LEU A 65 9.19 9.37 10.03
N LYS A 66 9.33 10.60 10.54
CA LYS A 66 8.38 11.68 10.26
C LYS A 66 8.30 11.96 8.76
N GLN A 67 9.44 12.15 8.10
CA GLN A 67 9.47 12.41 6.66
C GLN A 67 8.86 11.26 5.86
N SER A 68 9.07 10.01 6.28
CA SER A 68 8.49 8.86 5.61
C SER A 68 6.98 8.77 5.77
N ILE A 69 6.47 9.05 6.98
CA ILE A 69 5.02 9.14 7.23
C ILE A 69 4.41 10.28 6.41
N ASP A 70 5.04 11.46 6.40
CA ASP A 70 4.57 12.62 5.63
C ASP A 70 4.51 12.30 4.13
N THR A 71 5.54 11.60 3.61
CA THR A 71 5.60 11.14 2.21
C THR A 71 4.51 10.11 1.91
N PHE A 72 4.29 9.16 2.82
CA PHE A 72 3.24 8.15 2.70
C PHE A 72 1.85 8.79 2.66
N ILE A 73 1.53 9.65 3.63
CA ILE A 73 0.24 10.36 3.71
C ILE A 73 0.03 11.21 2.46
N SER A 74 1.05 11.98 2.05
CA SER A 74 0.96 12.83 0.86
C SER A 74 0.72 12.01 -0.42
N SER A 75 1.38 10.86 -0.55
CA SER A 75 1.17 9.92 -1.67
C SER A 75 -0.27 9.40 -1.70
N VAL A 76 -0.80 9.00 -0.54
CA VAL A 76 -2.17 8.49 -0.41
C VAL A 76 -3.20 9.56 -0.75
N ILE A 77 -3.08 10.76 -0.20
CA ILE A 77 -4.02 11.87 -0.45
C ILE A 77 -3.97 12.29 -1.92
N THR A 78 -2.77 12.48 -2.48
CA THR A 78 -2.61 12.85 -3.89
C THR A 78 -3.25 11.81 -4.81
N TYR A 79 -3.07 10.54 -4.47
CA TYR A 79 -3.71 9.45 -5.21
C TYR A 79 -5.24 9.49 -5.10
N ALA A 80 -5.77 9.60 -3.89
CA ALA A 80 -7.21 9.67 -3.66
C ALA A 80 -7.86 10.82 -4.42
N LEU A 81 -7.21 12.00 -4.44
CA LEU A 81 -7.67 13.16 -5.20
C LEU A 81 -7.67 12.91 -6.71
N ARG A 82 -6.59 12.33 -7.27
CA ARG A 82 -6.50 12.03 -8.71
C ARG A 82 -7.57 11.06 -9.20
N HIS A 83 -8.00 10.15 -8.34
CA HIS A 83 -8.96 9.11 -8.68
C HIS A 83 -10.38 9.36 -8.14
N ASN A 84 -10.65 10.57 -7.61
CA ASN A 84 -11.94 10.95 -7.02
C ASN A 84 -12.43 9.96 -5.94
N ILE A 85 -11.51 9.43 -5.15
CA ILE A 85 -11.81 8.46 -4.09
C ILE A 85 -12.23 9.23 -2.85
N THR A 86 -13.47 9.02 -2.41
CA THR A 86 -14.05 9.70 -1.25
C THR A 86 -13.84 8.95 0.07
N THR A 87 -13.43 7.68 0.01
CA THR A 87 -13.33 6.81 1.18
C THR A 87 -12.07 5.94 1.15
N LEU A 88 -11.29 6.03 2.22
CA LEU A 88 -10.08 5.25 2.49
C LEU A 88 -10.34 4.27 3.63
N GLY A 89 -9.79 3.07 3.55
CA GLY A 89 -9.88 2.00 4.55
C GLY A 89 -8.54 1.38 4.86
#